data_AF-A0A7C7R2R3-F1
#
_entry.id   AF-A0A7C7R2R3-F1
#
_cell.length_a   1.000
_cell.length_b   1.000
_cell.length_c   1.000
_cell.angle_alpha   90.00
_cell.angle_beta   90.00
_cell.angle_gamma   90.00
#
_symmetry.space_group_name_H-M   'P 1'
#
loop_
_entity.id
_entity.type
_entity.pdbx_description
1 polymer ?
#
loop_
_entity_poly.entity_id
_entity_poly.type
_entity_poly.pdbx_seq_one_letter_code
_entity_poly.pdbx_strand_id
1 'polypeptide(L)'
;MAKHFDLKKQLRLHDKGLLRRLFAEQRLLADFPWDKLSSRRIEPLVQRWDRIDEGTRRVIPVVLQDVNELADERGQRILAEEIAWRLPEKLAAFAQWNGLADKAL
;
A
#
# COMPACT_ATOMS: atom_id res chain seq x y z
N MET A 1 -12.71 -11.16 12.44
CA MET A 1 -12.63 -9.88 13.18
C MET A 1 -11.87 -8.90 12.30
N ALA A 2 -12.38 -7.69 12.10
CA ALA A 2 -11.65 -6.68 11.32
C ALA A 2 -10.30 -6.40 11.98
N LYS A 3 -9.21 -6.48 11.21
CA LYS A 3 -7.87 -6.11 11.70
C LYS A 3 -7.90 -4.64 12.10
N HIS A 4 -7.28 -4.30 13.23
CA HIS A 4 -7.18 -2.90 13.65
C HIS A 4 -6.41 -2.11 12.59
N PHE A 5 -7.08 -1.15 11.95
CA PHE A 5 -6.49 -0.32 10.89
C PHE A 5 -5.81 0.90 11.51
N ASP A 6 -4.48 0.95 11.37
CA ASP A 6 -3.66 2.10 11.71
C ASP A 6 -2.93 2.57 10.46
N LEU A 7 -3.33 3.73 9.94
CA LEU A 7 -2.74 4.32 8.75
C LEU A 7 -1.23 4.54 8.87
N LYS A 8 -0.74 4.99 10.02
CA LYS A 8 0.70 5.24 10.23
C LYS A 8 1.48 3.94 10.15
N LYS A 9 0.90 2.86 10.68
CA LYS A 9 1.48 1.52 10.58
C LYS A 9 1.46 1.04 9.13
N GLN A 10 0.35 1.17 8.41
CA GLN A 10 0.25 0.76 7.00
C GLN A 10 1.28 1.48 6.13
N LEU A 11 1.41 2.81 6.27
CA LEU A 11 2.40 3.59 5.53
C LEU A 11 3.86 3.17 5.80
N ARG A 12 4.14 2.47 6.91
CA ARG A 12 5.48 1.93 7.20
C ARG A 12 5.70 0.52 6.66
N LEU A 13 4.65 -0.22 6.35
CA LEU A 13 4.71 -1.60 5.87
C LEU A 13 4.99 -1.70 4.37
N HIS A 14 4.73 -0.63 3.63
CA HIS A 14 4.89 -0.60 2.19
C HIS A 14 6.24 -0.08 1.73
N ASP A 15 6.69 -0.60 0.58
CA ASP A 15 7.78 0.01 -0.16
C ASP A 15 7.42 1.46 -0.57
N LYS A 16 8.44 2.31 -0.52
CA LYS A 16 8.31 3.73 -0.83
C LYS A 16 7.89 3.98 -2.28
N GLY A 17 8.40 3.19 -3.21
CA GLY A 17 8.06 3.29 -4.63
C GLY A 17 6.59 2.95 -4.88
N LEU A 18 6.08 1.95 -4.17
CA LEU A 18 4.68 1.55 -4.22
C LEU A 18 3.75 2.62 -3.64
N LEU A 19 4.07 3.16 -2.46
CA LEU A 19 3.33 4.30 -1.91
C LEU A 19 3.34 5.49 -2.88
N ARG A 20 4.50 5.86 -3.42
CA ARG A 20 4.61 6.96 -4.38
C ARG A 20 3.67 6.76 -5.58
N ARG A 21 3.56 5.54 -6.10
CA ARG A 21 2.65 5.20 -7.21
C ARG A 21 1.18 5.33 -6.79
N LEU A 22 0.79 4.71 -5.67
CA LEU A 22 -0.57 4.78 -5.14
C LEU A 22 -1.04 6.23 -4.97
N PHE A 23 -0.20 7.08 -4.38
CA PHE A 23 -0.54 8.49 -4.20
C PHE A 23 -0.60 9.27 -5.53
N ALA A 24 0.31 8.97 -6.46
CA ALA A 24 0.32 9.61 -7.78
C ALA A 24 -0.91 9.25 -8.63
N GLU A 25 -1.41 8.01 -8.56
CA GLU A 25 -2.64 7.58 -9.24
C GLU A 25 -3.85 8.39 -8.78
N GLN A 26 -3.88 8.80 -7.51
CA GLN A 26 -4.92 9.66 -6.95
C GLN A 26 -4.62 11.16 -7.12
N ARG A 27 -3.57 11.52 -7.88
CA ARG A 27 -3.08 12.90 -8.09
C ARG A 27 -2.74 13.61 -6.78
N LEU A 28 -2.36 12.85 -5.76
CA LEU A 28 -1.96 13.35 -4.45
C LEU A 28 -0.45 13.36 -4.33
N LEU A 29 0.08 14.28 -3.52
CA LEU A 29 1.50 14.30 -3.11
C LEU A 29 2.51 14.31 -4.28
N ALA A 30 2.14 14.92 -5.40
CA ALA A 30 3.03 15.05 -6.57
C ALA A 30 4.30 15.87 -6.26
N ASP A 31 4.17 16.86 -5.38
CA ASP A 31 5.24 17.74 -4.90
C ASP A 31 5.98 17.20 -3.66
N PHE A 32 5.60 16.02 -3.16
CA PHE A 32 6.18 15.48 -1.94
C PHE A 32 7.60 14.95 -2.20
N PRO A 33 8.60 15.25 -1.34
CA PRO A 33 9.98 14.82 -1.53
C PRO A 33 10.17 13.35 -1.15
N TRP A 34 9.64 12.43 -1.97
CA TRP A 34 9.71 10.99 -1.77
C TRP A 34 11.16 10.48 -1.61
N ASP A 35 12.15 11.11 -2.23
CA ASP A 35 13.53 10.66 -2.12
C ASP A 35 14.09 10.78 -0.68
N LYS A 36 13.55 11.71 0.11
CA LYS A 36 13.94 11.93 1.52
C LYS A 36 13.17 11.03 2.50
N LEU A 37 12.13 10.33 2.03
CA LEU A 37 11.33 9.44 2.87
C LEU A 37 12.06 8.11 3.10
N SER A 38 11.99 7.61 4.33
CA SER A 38 12.48 6.29 4.73
C SER A 38 11.47 5.63 5.67
N SER A 39 11.46 4.31 5.77
CA SER A 39 10.52 3.57 6.64
C SER A 39 10.62 3.96 8.11
N ARG A 40 11.79 4.48 8.54
CA ARG A 40 12.04 5.00 9.89
C ARG A 40 11.60 6.46 10.10
N ARG A 41 11.30 7.20 9.03
CA ARG A 41 10.92 8.61 9.04
C ARG A 41 9.67 8.81 8.19
N ILE A 42 8.56 8.21 8.62
CA ILE A 42 7.27 8.32 7.92
C ILE A 42 6.51 9.61 8.32
N GLU A 43 6.90 10.24 9.40
CA GLU A 43 6.24 11.39 10.00
C GLU A 43 6.01 12.55 9.02
N PRO A 44 6.94 12.92 8.11
CA PRO A 44 6.68 13.96 7.12
C PRO A 44 5.53 13.60 6.15
N LEU A 45 5.38 12.31 5.81
CA LEU A 45 4.28 11.84 4.97
C LEU A 45 2.96 11.96 5.72
N VAL A 46 2.92 11.56 6.99
CA VAL A 46 1.72 11.67 7.84
C VAL A 46 1.31 13.13 8.03
N GLN A 47 2.27 14.03 8.28
CA GLN A 47 1.98 15.46 8.40
C GLN A 47 1.44 16.06 7.11
N ARG A 48 1.96 15.65 5.95
CA ARG A 48 1.46 16.11 4.66
C ARG A 48 0.06 15.56 4.39
N TRP A 49 -0.17 14.31 4.75
CA TRP A 49 -1.46 13.62 4.68
C TRP A 49 -2.55 14.31 5.50
N ASP A 50 -2.23 14.74 6.72
CA ASP A 50 -3.17 15.45 7.61
C ASP A 50 -3.60 16.82 7.10
N ARG A 51 -2.87 17.37 6.13
CA ARG A 51 -3.20 18.65 5.46
C ARG A 51 -4.00 18.47 4.17
N ILE A 52 -4.21 17.23 3.71
CA ILE A 52 -5.07 16.95 2.55
C ILE A 52 -6.51 16.97 3.02
N ASP A 53 -7.38 17.59 2.23
CA ASP A 53 -8.82 17.57 2.49
C ASP A 53 -9.35 16.12 2.61
N GLU A 54 -10.25 15.90 3.57
CA GLU A 54 -10.74 14.57 3.89
C GLU A 54 -11.48 13.91 2.71
N GLY A 55 -12.26 14.70 1.97
CA GLY A 55 -12.97 14.24 0.78
C GLY A 55 -12.01 13.78 -0.31
N THR A 56 -10.88 14.47 -0.46
CA THR A 56 -9.87 14.15 -1.47
C THR A 56 -9.04 12.91 -1.09
N ARG A 57 -8.83 12.69 0.22
CA ARG A 57 -7.95 11.63 0.71
C ARG A 57 -8.68 10.32 1.02
N ARG A 58 -10.02 10.29 1.03
CA ARG A 58 -10.84 9.13 1.47
C ARG A 58 -10.52 7.81 0.78
N VAL A 59 -10.07 7.83 -0.48
CA VAL A 59 -9.79 6.60 -1.25
C VAL A 59 -8.57 5.83 -0.73
N ILE A 60 -7.53 6.52 -0.25
CA ILE A 60 -6.28 5.86 0.14
C ILE A 60 -6.45 4.98 1.40
N PRO A 61 -7.12 5.42 2.49
CA PRO A 61 -7.38 4.56 3.63
C PRO A 61 -8.18 3.31 3.28
N VAL A 62 -9.12 3.40 2.33
CA VAL A 62 -9.89 2.23 1.86
C VAL A 62 -8.97 1.23 1.18
N VAL A 63 -8.15 1.69 0.22
CA VAL A 63 -7.18 0.81 -0.45
C VAL A 63 -6.22 0.18 0.55
N LEU A 64 -5.64 0.96 1.47
CA LEU A 64 -4.71 0.45 2.47
C LEU A 64 -5.38 -0.50 3.48
N GLN A 65 -6.69 -0.36 3.70
CA GLN A 65 -7.45 -1.29 4.52
C GLN A 65 -7.63 -2.63 3.81
N ASP A 66 -8.04 -2.63 2.54
CA ASP A 66 -8.17 -3.85 1.73
C ASP A 66 -6.83 -4.60 1.65
N VAL A 67 -5.75 -3.85 1.44
CA VAL A 67 -4.37 -4.36 1.44
C VAL A 67 -4.01 -4.99 2.79
N ASN A 68 -4.32 -4.33 3.91
CA ASN A 68 -4.09 -4.87 5.26
C ASN A 68 -4.90 -6.16 5.51
N GLU A 69 -6.10 -6.27 4.96
CA GLU A 69 -6.89 -7.50 5.03
C GLU A 69 -6.23 -8.64 4.27
N LEU A 70 -5.70 -8.36 3.07
CA LEU A 70 -5.03 -9.35 2.20
C LEU A 70 -3.56 -9.64 2.57
N ALA A 71 -2.94 -8.80 3.40
CA ALA A 71 -1.55 -8.94 3.84
C ALA A 71 -1.36 -10.03 4.93
N ASP A 72 -1.91 -11.22 4.73
CA ASP A 72 -1.67 -12.42 5.53
C ASP A 72 -1.57 -13.68 4.65
N GLU A 73 -1.18 -14.81 5.23
CA GLU A 73 -0.97 -16.07 4.51
C GLU A 73 -2.19 -16.51 3.69
N ARG A 74 -3.40 -16.30 4.23
CA ARG A 74 -4.64 -16.66 3.54
C ARG A 74 -4.89 -15.74 2.37
N GLY A 75 -4.75 -14.42 2.56
CA GLY A 75 -4.88 -13.42 1.51
C GLY A 75 -3.86 -13.62 0.39
N GLN A 76 -2.61 -13.93 0.72
CA GLN A 76 -1.58 -14.25 -0.28
C GLN A 76 -1.90 -15.48 -1.11
N ARG A 77 -2.46 -16.52 -0.48
CA ARG A 77 -2.89 -17.71 -1.20
C ARG A 77 -4.00 -17.39 -2.19
N ILE A 78 -5.01 -16.62 -1.78
CA ILE A 78 -6.11 -16.19 -2.65
C ILE A 78 -5.57 -15.35 -3.81
N LEU A 79 -4.67 -14.39 -3.53
CA LEU A 79 -4.03 -13.57 -4.57
C LEU A 79 -3.22 -14.41 -5.55
N ALA A 80 -2.45 -15.39 -5.06
CA ALA A 80 -1.69 -16.30 -5.91
C ALA A 80 -2.61 -17.15 -6.79
N GLU A 81 -3.73 -17.66 -6.25
CA GLU A 81 -4.74 -18.42 -7.00
C GLU A 81 -5.38 -17.55 -8.10
N GLU A 82 -5.78 -16.32 -7.79
CA GLU A 82 -6.36 -15.38 -8.77
C GLU A 82 -5.35 -14.96 -9.85
N ILE A 83 -4.10 -14.70 -9.48
CA ILE A 83 -3.03 -14.38 -10.44
C ILE A 83 -2.76 -15.58 -11.34
N ALA A 84 -2.65 -16.79 -10.79
CA ALA A 84 -2.44 -17.99 -11.58
C ALA A 84 -3.58 -18.21 -12.60
N TRP A 85 -4.80 -17.85 -12.24
CA TRP A 85 -5.97 -18.04 -13.11
C TRP A 85 -6.12 -16.94 -14.17
N ARG A 86 -5.89 -15.67 -13.81
CA ARG A 86 -6.15 -14.52 -14.71
C ARG A 86 -4.92 -14.01 -15.44
N LEU A 87 -3.75 -14.07 -14.79
CA LEU A 87 -2.50 -13.45 -15.23
C LEU A 87 -1.30 -14.37 -14.90
N PRO A 88 -1.27 -15.61 -15.43
CA PRO A 88 -0.28 -16.62 -15.06
C PRO A 88 1.16 -16.15 -15.28
N GLU A 89 1.40 -15.27 -16.27
CA GLU A 89 2.71 -14.69 -16.56
C GLU A 89 3.26 -13.82 -15.43
N LYS A 90 2.39 -13.28 -14.55
CA LYS A 90 2.77 -12.45 -13.41
C LYS A 90 3.04 -13.25 -12.14
N LEU A 91 2.74 -14.54 -12.12
CA LEU A 91 2.88 -15.38 -10.93
C LEU A 91 4.34 -15.47 -10.44
N ALA A 92 5.29 -15.56 -11.38
CA ALA A 92 6.71 -15.57 -11.04
C ALA A 92 7.18 -14.25 -10.40
N ALA A 93 6.70 -13.11 -10.90
CA ALA A 93 7.01 -11.80 -10.32
C ALA A 93 6.39 -11.65 -8.93
N PHE A 94 5.13 -12.10 -8.75
CA PHE A 94 4.45 -12.11 -7.46
C PHE A 94 5.18 -12.95 -6.41
N ALA A 95 5.72 -14.10 -6.80
CA ALA A 95 6.48 -14.97 -5.89
C ALA A 95 7.78 -14.31 -5.38
N GLN A 96 8.40 -13.42 -6.16
CA GLN A 96 9.66 -12.76 -5.83
C GLN A 96 9.53 -11.62 -4.82
N TRP A 97 8.33 -11.09 -4.60
CA TRP A 97 8.13 -10.04 -3.61
C TRP A 97 8.18 -10.63 -2.20
N ASN A 98 8.73 -9.90 -1.23
CA ASN A 98 8.87 -10.39 0.15
C ASN A 98 7.83 -9.75 1.10
N GLY A 99 7.36 -8.55 0.81
CA GLY A 99 6.37 -7.85 1.63
C GLY A 99 4.95 -8.35 1.34
N LEU A 100 4.28 -8.90 2.35
CA LEU A 100 2.86 -9.30 2.23
C LEU A 100 1.96 -8.11 1.89
N ALA A 101 2.26 -6.96 2.48
CA ALA A 101 1.54 -5.72 2.22
C ALA A 101 1.82 -5.19 0.81
N ASP A 102 3.06 -5.32 0.32
CA ASP A 102 3.42 -4.93 -1.05
C ASP A 102 2.80 -5.82 -2.11
N LYS A 103 2.64 -7.12 -1.82
CA LYS A 103 1.93 -8.08 -2.69
C LYS A 103 0.44 -7.81 -2.82
N ALA A 104 -0.14 -7.20 -1.79
CA ALA A 104 -1.57 -6.94 -1.74
C ALA A 104 -1.96 -5.55 -2.28
N LEU A 105 -0.98 -4.70 -2.60
CA LEU A 105 -1.17 -3.35 -3.16
C LEU A 105 -1.01 -3.35 -4.67
#